data_AF-A0A378VW62-F1
#
_entry.id   AF-A0A378VW62-F1
#
_cell.length_a   1.000
_cell.length_b   1.000
_cell.length_c   1.000
_cell.angle_alpha   90.00
_cell.angle_beta   90.00
_cell.angle_gamma   90.00
#
_symmetry.space_group_name_H-M   'P 1'
#
loop_
_entity.id
_entity.type
_entity.pdbx_description
1 polymer ?
#
loop_
_entity_poly.entity_id
_entity_poly.type
_entity_poly.pdbx_seq_one_letter_code
_entity_poly.pdbx_strand_id
1 'polypeptide(L)'
;MECRIKRHIRPPTRCRKIQIYAGRRTAPGSRRRAAKIKPRPYLDEFRQQNGKIFPDILGRLSGNVEAHLKIGSIQLPGLQLDDMETYLHADKDHIALSRFKSGLYGGHTEGGISIANTRPATYRLQQNASNIQIQPLLQDLFGFHSFSGNGDAVIDLTASGENRKQLIRSLQGSLSLNISNGAWHGIDMDSILKNGLSGKISGSTPFYRFTLNSEISDGISRHIDTELFSDSLYVTSNGYTNLDTQELSEDVLIRNAVHPKNKPIPLKITGTVDKPSITVDYGRLTGGINSRKEKQKILEDTLLEQWQWLKPKEP
;
A
#
# COMPACT_ATOMS: atom_id res chain seq x y z
N MET A 1 50.61 -56.44 -11.98
CA MET A 1 50.50 -55.23 -12.82
C MET A 1 49.14 -54.61 -12.57
N GLU A 2 49.14 -53.35 -12.17
CA GLU A 2 47.98 -52.51 -11.89
C GLU A 2 47.13 -52.24 -13.15
N CYS A 3 45.83 -52.02 -12.98
CA CYS A 3 45.16 -50.94 -13.69
C CYS A 3 43.99 -50.38 -12.86
N ARG A 4 44.14 -49.11 -12.44
CA ARG A 4 43.10 -48.25 -11.87
C ARG A 4 42.06 -47.91 -12.93
N ILE A 5 40.78 -47.84 -12.56
CA ILE A 5 39.78 -47.04 -13.28
C ILE A 5 39.16 -46.02 -12.33
N LYS A 6 39.33 -44.75 -12.71
CA LYS A 6 38.93 -43.53 -12.02
C LYS A 6 37.47 -43.17 -12.30
N ARG A 7 36.87 -42.57 -11.25
CA ARG A 7 35.89 -41.47 -11.23
C ARG A 7 34.45 -41.72 -11.69
N HIS A 8 33.59 -41.52 -10.69
CA HIS A 8 32.14 -41.39 -10.67
C HIS A 8 31.53 -40.53 -11.79
N ILE A 9 30.68 -41.18 -12.59
CA ILE A 9 29.25 -40.91 -12.82
C ILE A 9 28.75 -39.50 -12.44
N ARG A 10 28.34 -38.76 -13.48
CA ARG A 10 27.51 -37.54 -13.44
C ARG A 10 26.25 -37.75 -12.58
N PRO A 11 25.81 -36.79 -11.75
CA PRO A 11 24.48 -36.88 -11.17
C PRO A 11 23.43 -36.51 -12.23
N PRO A 12 22.27 -37.18 -12.27
CA PRO A 12 21.18 -36.79 -13.15
C PRO A 12 20.42 -35.60 -12.56
N THR A 13 20.22 -34.59 -13.39
CA THR A 13 19.24 -33.51 -13.22
C THR A 13 17.84 -34.14 -13.09
N ARG A 14 17.30 -34.26 -11.88
CA ARG A 14 15.89 -34.60 -11.66
C ARG A 14 15.19 -33.43 -10.98
N CYS A 15 14.60 -32.58 -11.80
CA CYS A 15 13.56 -31.66 -11.37
C CYS A 15 12.34 -32.50 -10.91
N ARG A 16 12.09 -32.56 -9.60
CA ARG A 16 10.89 -33.20 -9.06
C ARG A 16 9.80 -32.14 -8.98
N LYS A 17 8.84 -32.17 -9.92
CA LYS A 17 7.55 -31.49 -9.76
C LYS A 17 6.86 -32.01 -8.50
N ILE A 18 6.89 -31.25 -7.40
CA ILE A 18 6.06 -31.53 -6.23
C ILE A 18 4.78 -30.72 -6.39
N GLN A 19 3.70 -31.39 -6.81
CA GLN A 19 2.35 -30.83 -6.71
C GLN A 19 1.83 -31.13 -5.31
N ILE A 20 1.70 -30.11 -4.46
CA ILE A 20 1.05 -30.25 -3.16
C ILE A 20 -0.42 -29.88 -3.33
N TYR A 21 -1.28 -30.90 -3.40
CA TYR A 21 -2.73 -30.73 -3.32
C TYR A 21 -3.12 -30.68 -1.84
N ALA A 22 -3.60 -29.53 -1.36
CA ALA A 22 -4.30 -29.46 -0.08
C ALA A 22 -5.78 -29.82 -0.30
N GLY A 23 -6.08 -31.11 -0.40
CA GLY A 23 -7.45 -31.63 -0.53
C GLY A 23 -7.59 -33.02 0.10
N ARG A 24 -8.60 -33.21 0.95
CA ARG A 24 -8.86 -34.47 1.68
C ARG A 24 -9.19 -35.63 0.73
N ARG A 25 -8.36 -36.67 0.69
CA ARG A 25 -8.70 -38.12 0.80
C ARG A 25 -7.42 -38.98 0.63
N THR A 26 -7.41 -40.13 1.31
CA THR A 26 -6.24 -40.96 1.65
C THR A 26 -5.95 -42.10 0.67
N ALA A 27 -4.67 -42.39 0.43
CA ALA A 27 -4.15 -43.74 0.13
C ALA A 27 -2.75 -43.92 0.76
N PRO A 28 -2.33 -45.15 1.16
CA PRO A 28 -1.15 -45.37 2.00
C PRO A 28 0.09 -45.77 1.19
N GLY A 29 1.19 -45.03 1.38
CA GLY A 29 2.50 -45.39 0.84
C GLY A 29 3.48 -44.22 0.91
N SER A 30 4.34 -44.21 1.94
CA SER A 30 5.42 -43.23 2.17
C SER A 30 4.98 -41.76 2.38
N ARG A 31 4.29 -41.49 3.49
CA ARG A 31 4.15 -40.11 4.00
C ARG A 31 5.48 -39.65 4.62
N ARG A 32 6.33 -38.95 3.85
CA ARG A 32 7.16 -37.91 4.48
C ARG A 32 6.20 -36.80 4.87
N ARG A 33 5.92 -36.64 6.17
CA ARG A 33 5.15 -35.50 6.68
C ARG A 33 5.84 -34.24 6.15
N ALA A 34 5.16 -33.48 5.31
CA ALA A 34 5.51 -32.09 5.10
C ALA A 34 5.55 -31.47 6.49
N ALA A 35 6.72 -30.99 6.92
CA ALA A 35 6.80 -30.14 8.09
C ALA A 35 5.81 -29.00 7.80
N LYS A 36 4.78 -28.86 8.64
CA LYS A 36 3.90 -27.69 8.57
C LYS A 36 4.82 -26.49 8.76
N ILE A 37 5.15 -25.79 7.68
CA ILE A 37 5.79 -24.49 7.75
C ILE A 37 4.74 -23.63 8.45
N LYS A 38 4.96 -23.37 9.74
CA LYS A 38 4.15 -22.42 10.49
C LYS A 38 4.75 -21.06 10.16
N PRO A 39 4.08 -20.18 9.40
CA PRO A 39 4.64 -18.87 9.07
C PRO A 39 4.66 -17.93 10.29
N ARG A 40 3.92 -18.25 11.37
CA ARG A 40 3.79 -17.40 12.56
C ARG A 40 5.12 -16.94 13.17
N PRO A 41 6.12 -17.80 13.43
CA PRO A 41 7.41 -17.34 13.98
C PRO A 41 8.10 -16.33 13.07
N TYR A 42 8.02 -16.49 11.75
CA TYR A 42 8.60 -15.55 10.78
C TYR A 42 7.84 -14.22 10.74
N LEU A 43 6.50 -14.26 10.85
CA LEU A 43 5.65 -13.07 10.94
C LEU A 43 5.86 -12.31 12.25
N ASP A 44 6.07 -13.02 13.36
CA ASP A 44 6.31 -12.46 14.68
C ASP A 44 7.73 -11.85 14.77
N GLU A 45 8.75 -12.50 14.19
CA GLU A 45 10.11 -11.94 14.06
C GLU A 45 10.16 -10.72 13.14
N PHE A 46 9.39 -10.71 12.04
CA PHE A 46 9.23 -9.54 11.17
C PHE A 46 8.60 -8.36 11.92
N ARG A 47 7.61 -8.62 12.79
CA ARG A 47 7.00 -7.60 13.65
C ARG A 47 7.95 -7.07 14.73
N GLN A 48 8.85 -7.91 15.24
CA GLN A 48 9.80 -7.57 16.31
C GLN A 48 11.05 -6.81 15.85
N GLN A 49 11.09 -6.31 14.61
CA GLN A 49 12.10 -5.38 14.07
C GLN A 49 13.58 -5.85 14.04
N ASN A 50 13.89 -7.03 14.59
CA ASN A 50 15.27 -7.50 14.84
C ASN A 50 15.64 -8.81 14.12
N GLY A 51 14.74 -9.41 13.33
CA GLY A 51 15.03 -10.63 12.57
C GLY A 51 15.70 -10.34 11.23
N LYS A 52 16.75 -11.11 10.88
CA LYS A 52 17.24 -11.18 9.50
C LYS A 52 16.11 -11.68 8.60
N ILE A 53 15.80 -10.94 7.55
CA ILE A 53 14.63 -11.23 6.70
C ILE A 53 14.93 -12.37 5.72
N PHE A 54 16.18 -12.50 5.24
CA PHE A 54 16.58 -13.65 4.42
C PHE A 54 16.80 -14.89 5.29
N PRO A 55 16.10 -16.01 5.03
CA PRO A 55 16.26 -17.21 5.85
C PRO A 55 17.68 -17.80 5.73
N ASP A 56 18.46 -17.78 6.82
CA ASP A 56 19.82 -18.36 6.90
C ASP A 56 19.87 -19.84 6.44
N ILE A 57 18.73 -20.55 6.51
CA ILE A 57 18.58 -21.93 6.04
C ILE A 57 18.78 -22.09 4.52
N LEU A 58 18.52 -21.05 3.73
CA LEU A 58 18.65 -21.10 2.28
C LEU A 58 20.11 -20.97 1.83
N GLY A 59 20.92 -20.22 2.58
CA GLY A 59 22.38 -20.19 2.36
C GLY A 59 23.07 -21.54 2.55
N ARG A 60 22.35 -22.54 3.11
CA ARG A 60 22.84 -23.92 3.31
C ARG A 60 22.26 -24.92 2.30
N LEU A 61 21.41 -24.48 1.37
CA LEU A 61 20.86 -25.36 0.33
C LEU A 61 21.95 -25.71 -0.69
N SER A 62 22.09 -27.00 -0.98
CA SER A 62 23.02 -27.54 -1.98
C SER A 62 22.37 -27.73 -3.37
N GLY A 63 21.13 -27.28 -3.57
CA GLY A 63 20.40 -27.42 -4.82
C GLY A 63 19.16 -26.53 -4.90
N ASN A 64 18.42 -26.66 -5.99
CA ASN A 64 17.27 -25.81 -6.30
C ASN A 64 15.96 -26.46 -5.83
N VAL A 65 15.05 -25.62 -5.34
CA VAL A 65 13.69 -25.97 -4.95
C VAL A 65 12.75 -25.31 -5.94
N GLU A 66 12.02 -26.13 -6.69
CA GLU A 66 10.94 -25.69 -7.58
C GLU A 66 9.63 -26.32 -7.10
N ALA A 67 8.61 -25.50 -6.89
CA ALA A 67 7.29 -25.98 -6.49
C ALA A 67 6.17 -25.15 -7.12
N HIS A 68 5.11 -25.83 -7.55
CA HIS A 68 3.85 -25.21 -7.94
C HIS A 68 2.88 -25.37 -6.78
N LEU A 69 2.50 -24.24 -6.18
CA LEU A 69 1.66 -24.18 -5.00
C LEU A 69 0.25 -23.77 -5.41
N LYS A 70 -0.76 -24.55 -5.02
CA LYS A 70 -2.18 -24.21 -5.09
C LYS A 70 -2.79 -24.40 -3.70
N ILE A 71 -3.32 -23.35 -3.11
CA ILE A 71 -3.84 -23.34 -1.74
C ILE A 71 -5.24 -22.71 -1.78
N GLY A 72 -6.25 -23.45 -1.35
CA GLY A 72 -7.65 -22.99 -1.43
C GLY A 72 -7.95 -21.75 -0.59
N SER A 73 -7.37 -21.63 0.61
CA SER A 73 -7.44 -20.39 1.38
C SER A 73 -6.26 -20.25 2.33
N ILE A 74 -5.84 -19.01 2.55
CA ILE A 74 -4.83 -18.63 3.53
C ILE A 74 -5.40 -17.53 4.41
N GLN A 75 -5.47 -17.82 5.70
CA GLN A 75 -5.77 -16.81 6.72
C GLN A 75 -4.49 -16.42 7.43
N LEU A 76 -4.02 -15.21 7.17
CA LEU A 76 -3.00 -14.54 7.97
C LEU A 76 -3.69 -13.51 8.89
N PRO A 77 -3.08 -13.12 10.03
CA PRO A 77 -3.60 -12.01 10.80
C PRO A 77 -3.69 -10.74 9.93
N GLY A 78 -4.91 -10.27 9.66
CA GLY A 78 -5.18 -9.09 8.84
C GLY A 78 -5.19 -9.29 7.33
N LEU A 79 -5.09 -10.53 6.83
CA LEU A 79 -5.13 -10.80 5.39
C LEU A 79 -5.77 -12.15 5.10
N GLN A 80 -6.84 -12.10 4.30
CA GLN A 80 -7.47 -13.28 3.73
C GLN A 80 -7.14 -13.37 2.23
N LEU A 81 -6.67 -14.55 1.82
CA LEU A 81 -6.40 -14.89 0.43
C LEU A 81 -7.15 -16.16 0.08
N ASP A 82 -7.88 -16.13 -1.03
CA ASP A 82 -8.67 -17.27 -1.53
C ASP A 82 -8.11 -17.76 -2.86
N ASP A 83 -8.15 -19.07 -3.10
CA ASP A 83 -7.70 -19.71 -4.35
C ASP A 83 -6.29 -19.28 -4.81
N MET A 84 -5.35 -19.27 -3.87
CA MET A 84 -3.97 -18.85 -4.12
C MET A 84 -3.21 -19.84 -5.00
N GLU A 85 -2.57 -19.34 -6.05
CA GLU A 85 -1.66 -20.08 -6.92
C GLU A 85 -0.34 -19.33 -7.09
N THR A 86 0.81 -20.02 -6.99
CA THR A 86 2.13 -19.43 -7.26
C THR A 86 3.19 -20.49 -7.59
N TYR A 87 4.27 -20.07 -8.24
CA TYR A 87 5.45 -20.88 -8.51
C TYR A 87 6.61 -20.41 -7.64
N LEU A 88 7.04 -21.27 -6.73
CA LEU A 88 8.23 -21.09 -5.91
C LEU A 88 9.46 -21.58 -6.69
N HIS A 89 10.46 -20.72 -6.82
CA HIS A 89 11.83 -21.09 -7.17
C HIS A 89 12.76 -20.59 -6.08
N ALA A 90 13.55 -21.46 -5.47
CA ALA A 90 14.52 -21.08 -4.45
C ALA A 90 15.83 -21.85 -4.60
N ASP A 91 16.94 -21.15 -4.45
CA ASP A 91 18.29 -21.72 -4.39
C ASP A 91 19.13 -20.94 -3.34
N LYS A 92 20.45 -21.12 -3.35
CA LYS A 92 21.36 -20.47 -2.39
C LYS A 92 21.47 -18.95 -2.58
N ASP A 93 21.18 -18.46 -3.79
CA ASP A 93 21.39 -17.06 -4.21
C ASP A 93 20.06 -16.30 -4.34
N HIS A 94 18.93 -17.00 -4.52
CA HIS A 94 17.68 -16.35 -4.87
C HIS A 94 16.42 -17.13 -4.44
N ILE A 95 15.37 -16.41 -4.08
CA ILE A 95 14.00 -16.91 -3.86
C ILE A 95 13.06 -16.08 -4.74
N ALA A 96 12.16 -16.74 -5.47
CA ALA A 96 11.04 -16.08 -6.12
C ALA A 96 9.74 -16.85 -5.90
N LEU A 97 8.68 -16.09 -5.61
CA LEU A 97 7.29 -16.48 -5.81
C LEU A 97 6.81 -15.76 -7.06
N SER A 98 6.68 -16.49 -8.16
CA SER A 98 6.29 -15.96 -9.45
C SER A 98 4.88 -16.40 -9.84
N ARG A 99 4.25 -15.64 -10.75
CA ARG A 99 2.88 -15.90 -11.22
C ARG A 99 1.91 -16.09 -10.06
N PHE A 100 2.10 -15.32 -8.99
CA PHE A 100 1.19 -15.28 -7.87
C PHE A 100 -0.18 -14.82 -8.38
N LYS A 101 -1.24 -15.52 -8.01
CA LYS A 101 -2.64 -15.17 -8.26
C LYS A 101 -3.48 -15.56 -7.05
N SER A 102 -4.43 -14.74 -6.66
CA SER A 102 -5.32 -15.02 -5.54
C SER A 102 -6.57 -14.14 -5.61
N GLY A 103 -7.69 -14.63 -5.08
CA GLY A 103 -8.78 -13.77 -4.61
C GLY A 103 -8.34 -12.95 -3.41
N LEU A 104 -8.81 -11.70 -3.33
CA LEU A 104 -8.50 -10.74 -2.27
C LEU A 104 -9.69 -9.78 -2.08
N TYR A 105 -10.36 -9.84 -0.93
CA TYR A 105 -11.50 -8.99 -0.55
C TYR A 105 -12.52 -8.73 -1.69
N GLY A 106 -13.05 -9.81 -2.27
CA GLY A 106 -14.06 -9.75 -3.35
C GLY A 106 -13.50 -9.44 -4.75
N GLY A 107 -12.24 -9.05 -4.86
CA GLY A 107 -11.51 -8.88 -6.12
C GLY A 107 -10.40 -9.90 -6.29
N HIS A 108 -9.41 -9.57 -7.11
CA HIS A 108 -8.27 -10.44 -7.39
C HIS A 108 -6.95 -9.69 -7.34
N THR A 109 -5.89 -10.41 -7.03
CA THR A 109 -4.52 -9.92 -7.04
C THR A 109 -3.61 -10.88 -7.79
N GLU A 110 -2.65 -10.34 -8.53
CA GLU A 110 -1.60 -11.10 -9.19
C GLU A 110 -0.25 -10.39 -9.16
N GLY A 111 0.84 -11.16 -9.28
CA GLY A 111 2.18 -10.59 -9.35
C GLY A 111 3.29 -11.55 -8.97
N GLY A 112 4.28 -11.03 -8.25
CA GLY A 112 5.36 -11.83 -7.68
C GLY A 112 6.22 -11.05 -6.69
N ILE A 113 6.99 -11.81 -5.92
CA ILE A 113 8.02 -11.29 -5.03
C ILE A 113 9.29 -12.10 -5.23
N SER A 114 10.43 -11.42 -5.29
CA SER A 114 11.74 -12.05 -5.34
C SER A 114 12.70 -11.44 -4.35
N ILE A 115 13.60 -12.27 -3.84
CA ILE A 115 14.65 -11.90 -2.89
C ILE A 115 15.96 -12.48 -3.42
N ALA A 116 16.95 -11.63 -3.65
CA ALA A 116 18.30 -12.06 -3.97
C ALA A 116 19.21 -11.93 -2.74
N ASN A 117 20.01 -12.96 -2.50
CA ASN A 117 20.95 -13.09 -1.39
C ASN A 117 22.24 -12.30 -1.67
N THR A 118 22.08 -10.99 -1.88
CA THR A 118 23.16 -10.01 -1.94
C THR A 118 23.55 -9.54 -0.53
N ARG A 119 24.56 -8.67 -0.41
CA ARG A 119 24.93 -8.04 0.88
C ARG A 119 24.93 -6.52 0.72
N PRO A 120 23.87 -5.81 1.18
CA PRO A 120 22.66 -6.34 1.82
C PRO A 120 21.75 -7.11 0.85
N ALA A 121 20.85 -7.95 1.36
CA ALA A 121 19.85 -8.66 0.55
C ALA A 121 18.96 -7.66 -0.23
N THR A 122 18.55 -8.03 -1.44
CA THR A 122 17.74 -7.19 -2.33
C THR A 122 16.39 -7.83 -2.61
N TYR A 123 15.35 -7.01 -2.71
CA TYR A 123 13.95 -7.40 -2.79
C TYR A 123 13.31 -6.72 -3.98
N ARG A 124 12.41 -7.43 -4.66
CA ARG A 124 11.54 -6.88 -5.69
C ARG A 124 10.12 -7.39 -5.48
N LEU A 125 9.16 -6.48 -5.46
CA LEU A 125 7.74 -6.76 -5.37
C LEU A 125 7.06 -6.16 -6.58
N GLN A 126 6.30 -6.98 -7.30
CA GLN A 126 5.38 -6.50 -8.33
C GLN A 126 4.00 -7.05 -8.00
N GLN A 127 2.99 -6.18 -7.90
CA GLN A 127 1.62 -6.58 -7.60
C GLN A 127 0.64 -5.73 -8.39
N ASN A 128 -0.36 -6.40 -8.96
CA ASN A 128 -1.54 -5.79 -9.56
C ASN A 128 -2.75 -6.32 -8.81
N ALA A 129 -3.55 -5.43 -8.27
CA ALA A 129 -4.81 -5.78 -7.62
C ALA A 129 -5.94 -5.10 -8.38
N SER A 130 -7.07 -5.80 -8.55
CA SER A 130 -8.22 -5.23 -9.24
C SER A 130 -9.53 -5.55 -8.55
N ASN A 131 -10.42 -4.57 -8.57
CA ASN A 131 -11.75 -4.62 -7.97
C ASN A 131 -11.76 -5.05 -6.49
N ILE A 132 -10.77 -4.57 -5.71
CA ILE A 132 -10.63 -4.89 -4.30
C ILE A 132 -11.59 -4.04 -3.47
N GLN A 133 -12.32 -4.65 -2.53
CA GLN A 133 -13.07 -3.89 -1.54
C GLN A 133 -12.11 -3.22 -0.56
N ILE A 134 -12.01 -1.89 -0.65
CA ILE A 134 -11.03 -1.13 0.10
C ILE A 134 -11.30 -1.17 1.61
N GLN A 135 -12.52 -0.89 2.05
CA GLN A 135 -12.82 -0.80 3.48
C GLN A 135 -12.43 -2.03 4.31
N PRO A 136 -12.83 -3.28 3.94
CA PRO A 136 -12.43 -4.46 4.71
C PRO A 136 -10.92 -4.73 4.63
N LEU A 137 -10.27 -4.48 3.49
CA LEU A 137 -8.81 -4.58 3.36
C LEU A 137 -8.10 -3.67 4.37
N LEU A 138 -8.54 -2.41 4.43
CA LEU A 138 -7.97 -1.39 5.31
C LEU A 138 -8.20 -1.71 6.79
N GLN A 139 -9.40 -2.20 7.12
CA GLN A 139 -9.76 -2.60 8.47
C GLN A 139 -8.89 -3.75 8.96
N ASP A 140 -8.67 -4.76 8.13
CA ASP A 140 -7.95 -5.96 8.53
C ASP A 140 -6.44 -5.75 8.59
N LEU A 141 -5.87 -5.01 7.63
CA LEU A 141 -4.42 -4.78 7.58
C LEU A 141 -3.94 -3.76 8.60
N PHE A 142 -4.77 -2.76 8.89
CA PHE A 142 -4.30 -1.57 9.58
C PHE A 142 -5.28 -1.01 10.62
N GLY A 143 -6.47 -1.60 10.75
CA GLY A 143 -7.47 -1.16 11.72
C GLY A 143 -8.18 0.14 11.34
N PHE A 144 -8.03 0.63 10.11
CA PHE A 144 -8.67 1.86 9.65
C PHE A 144 -9.80 1.57 8.66
N HIS A 145 -10.90 2.31 8.77
CA HIS A 145 -12.12 2.06 7.99
C HIS A 145 -12.77 3.35 7.47
N SER A 146 -12.01 4.44 7.44
CA SER A 146 -12.50 5.77 7.03
C SER A 146 -12.65 5.92 5.52
N PHE A 147 -12.17 4.97 4.72
CA PHE A 147 -12.33 4.96 3.26
C PHE A 147 -12.96 3.65 2.81
N SER A 148 -13.89 3.75 1.86
CA SER A 148 -14.49 2.62 1.17
C SER A 148 -14.51 2.84 -0.35
N GLY A 149 -14.85 1.78 -1.09
CA GLY A 149 -14.96 1.78 -2.55
C GLY A 149 -14.34 0.52 -3.15
N ASN A 150 -14.36 0.45 -4.48
CA ASN A 150 -13.72 -0.60 -5.26
C ASN A 150 -12.40 -0.06 -5.82
N GLY A 151 -11.30 -0.71 -5.45
CA GLY A 151 -9.96 -0.24 -5.75
C GLY A 151 -9.18 -1.14 -6.69
N ASP A 152 -8.43 -0.51 -7.58
CA ASP A 152 -7.38 -1.11 -8.39
C ASP A 152 -6.03 -0.52 -7.96
N ALA A 153 -5.00 -1.36 -7.87
CA ALA A 153 -3.67 -0.92 -7.49
C ALA A 153 -2.59 -1.58 -8.35
N VAL A 154 -1.54 -0.83 -8.68
CA VAL A 154 -0.32 -1.33 -9.31
C VAL A 154 0.86 -0.92 -8.44
N ILE A 155 1.68 -1.88 -8.06
CA ILE A 155 2.80 -1.71 -7.14
C ILE A 155 4.03 -2.33 -7.78
N ASP A 156 5.08 -1.56 -7.97
CA ASP A 156 6.40 -2.04 -8.37
C ASP A 156 7.45 -1.44 -7.44
N LEU A 157 7.97 -2.25 -6.52
CA LEU A 157 8.88 -1.81 -5.48
C LEU A 157 10.16 -2.63 -5.49
N THR A 158 11.27 -1.97 -5.18
CA THR A 158 12.54 -2.58 -4.87
C THR A 158 13.06 -2.05 -3.54
N ALA A 159 13.80 -2.89 -2.82
CA ALA A 159 14.43 -2.49 -1.56
C ALA A 159 15.71 -3.30 -1.35
N SER A 160 16.58 -2.81 -0.47
CA SER A 160 17.75 -3.53 0.00
C SER A 160 17.96 -3.36 1.51
N GLY A 161 18.27 -4.45 2.21
CA GLY A 161 18.43 -4.37 3.66
C GLY A 161 18.32 -5.71 4.38
N GLU A 162 18.88 -5.74 5.58
CA GLU A 162 18.88 -6.89 6.48
C GLU A 162 17.79 -6.80 7.56
N ASN A 163 17.20 -5.61 7.74
CA ASN A 163 16.14 -5.36 8.70
C ASN A 163 15.09 -4.37 8.15
N ARG A 164 13.94 -4.28 8.82
CA ARG A 164 12.81 -3.45 8.41
C ARG A 164 13.20 -1.99 8.14
N LYS A 165 14.01 -1.39 9.02
CA LYS A 165 14.40 0.02 8.90
C LYS A 165 15.26 0.27 7.65
N GLN A 166 16.20 -0.63 7.36
CA GLN A 166 16.99 -0.57 6.14
C GLN A 166 16.13 -0.73 4.89
N LEU A 167 15.17 -1.68 4.90
CA LEU A 167 14.25 -1.88 3.77
C LEU A 167 13.40 -0.65 3.48
N ILE A 168 12.83 -0.03 4.52
CA ILE A 168 11.99 1.16 4.34
C ILE A 168 12.82 2.30 3.75
N ARG A 169 14.01 2.55 4.29
CA ARG A 169 14.89 3.64 3.85
C ARG A 169 15.50 3.43 2.47
N SER A 170 15.58 2.20 1.99
CA SER A 170 16.08 1.89 0.64
C SER A 170 14.96 1.63 -0.37
N LEU A 171 13.70 1.71 0.08
CA LEU A 171 12.53 1.45 -0.75
C LEU A 171 12.49 2.44 -1.90
N GLN A 172 12.31 1.90 -3.10
CA GLN A 172 12.28 2.63 -4.35
C GLN A 172 11.25 2.01 -5.30
N GLY A 173 10.65 2.81 -6.17
CA GLY A 173 9.70 2.34 -7.19
C GLY A 173 8.41 3.14 -7.18
N SER A 174 7.29 2.54 -7.57
CA SER A 174 6.03 3.25 -7.77
C SER A 174 4.81 2.52 -7.22
N LEU A 175 3.79 3.32 -6.92
CA LEU A 175 2.47 2.91 -6.47
C LEU A 175 1.42 3.72 -7.25
N SER A 176 0.53 3.04 -7.95
CA SER A 176 -0.70 3.62 -8.48
C SER A 176 -1.90 3.02 -7.79
N LEU A 177 -2.85 3.86 -7.41
CA LEU A 177 -4.09 3.49 -6.76
C LEU A 177 -5.24 4.26 -7.39
N ASN A 178 -6.29 3.53 -7.77
CA ASN A 178 -7.55 4.09 -8.24
C ASN A 178 -8.67 3.50 -7.40
N ILE A 179 -9.52 4.33 -6.82
CA ILE A 179 -10.71 3.89 -6.09
C ILE A 179 -11.92 4.51 -6.76
N SER A 180 -12.90 3.68 -7.06
CA SER A 180 -14.17 4.07 -7.66
C SER A 180 -15.33 3.85 -6.69
N ASN A 181 -16.37 4.67 -6.86
CA ASN A 181 -17.65 4.55 -6.13
C ASN A 181 -17.44 4.38 -4.61
N GLY A 182 -16.64 5.27 -4.05
CA GLY A 182 -16.20 5.20 -2.67
C GLY A 182 -16.87 6.23 -1.78
N ALA A 183 -16.48 6.21 -0.52
CA ALA A 183 -16.87 7.25 0.41
C ALA A 183 -15.79 7.46 1.47
N TRP A 184 -15.63 8.71 1.89
CA TRP A 184 -14.85 9.09 3.05
C TRP A 184 -15.78 9.16 4.27
N HIS A 185 -15.69 8.15 5.13
CA HIS A 185 -16.45 8.05 6.37
C HIS A 185 -15.83 8.89 7.48
N GLY A 186 -16.69 9.46 8.32
CA GLY A 186 -16.33 10.33 9.43
C GLY A 186 -16.35 11.82 9.08
N ILE A 187 -16.52 12.19 7.82
CA ILE A 187 -16.60 13.58 7.35
C ILE A 187 -17.78 13.73 6.39
N ASP A 188 -18.68 14.65 6.68
CA ASP A 188 -19.75 15.08 5.76
C ASP A 188 -19.40 16.45 5.17
N MET A 189 -18.64 16.43 4.08
CA MET A 189 -18.25 17.64 3.39
C MET A 189 -19.44 18.38 2.79
N ASP A 190 -20.50 17.69 2.34
CA ASP A 190 -21.68 18.35 1.78
C ASP A 190 -22.39 19.21 2.83
N SER A 191 -22.51 18.69 4.04
CA SER A 191 -23.03 19.43 5.20
C SER A 191 -22.12 20.61 5.55
N ILE A 192 -20.79 20.41 5.55
CA ILE A 192 -19.80 21.48 5.77
C ILE A 192 -19.84 22.52 4.63
N LEU A 193 -20.21 22.15 3.42
CA LEU A 193 -20.32 23.07 2.29
C LEU A 193 -21.61 23.89 2.33
N LYS A 194 -22.69 23.30 2.82
CA LYS A 194 -24.01 23.93 2.85
C LYS A 194 -24.23 24.79 4.11
N ASN A 195 -23.68 24.39 5.25
CA ASN A 195 -24.09 24.90 6.57
C ASN A 195 -22.93 25.43 7.45
N GLY A 196 -21.75 25.68 6.88
CA GLY A 196 -20.62 24.81 7.18
C GLY A 196 -20.25 24.34 8.59
N LEU A 197 -19.45 25.02 9.42
CA LEU A 197 -18.92 24.40 10.67
C LEU A 197 -20.03 24.11 11.70
N SER A 198 -21.23 24.67 11.51
CA SER A 198 -22.43 24.30 12.27
C SER A 198 -23.09 23.02 11.75
N GLY A 199 -22.71 22.58 10.55
CA GLY A 199 -23.06 21.30 9.97
C GLY A 199 -22.44 20.13 10.71
N LYS A 200 -23.02 18.94 10.56
CA LYS A 200 -22.46 17.73 11.15
C LYS A 200 -21.10 17.46 10.52
N ILE A 201 -20.07 17.47 11.37
CA ILE A 201 -18.72 17.03 10.98
C ILE A 201 -18.72 15.50 10.80
N SER A 202 -19.53 14.77 11.58
CA SER A 202 -19.71 13.33 11.43
C SER A 202 -20.69 12.99 10.32
N GLY A 203 -20.29 12.05 9.46
CA GLY A 203 -21.12 11.54 8.36
C GLY A 203 -20.24 10.87 7.32
N SER A 204 -20.60 10.93 6.04
CA SER A 204 -19.82 10.33 4.97
C SER A 204 -19.88 11.21 3.72
N THR A 205 -18.72 11.38 3.06
CA THR A 205 -18.61 12.12 1.80
C THR A 205 -18.43 11.12 0.67
N PRO A 206 -19.47 10.84 -0.13
CA PRO A 206 -19.33 9.95 -1.27
C PRO A 206 -18.42 10.58 -2.34
N PHE A 207 -17.69 9.74 -3.07
CA PHE A 207 -16.87 10.15 -4.19
C PHE A 207 -16.95 9.12 -5.32
N TYR A 208 -16.90 9.58 -6.56
CA TYR A 208 -16.93 8.68 -7.71
C TYR A 208 -15.54 8.18 -8.08
N ARG A 209 -14.49 8.97 -7.80
CA ARG A 209 -13.12 8.63 -8.12
C ARG A 209 -12.14 9.22 -7.13
N PHE A 210 -11.15 8.42 -6.73
CA PHE A 210 -9.92 8.83 -6.08
C PHE A 210 -8.74 8.23 -6.84
N THR A 211 -7.74 9.02 -7.18
CA THR A 211 -6.52 8.59 -7.88
C THR A 211 -5.29 9.04 -7.12
N LEU A 212 -4.32 8.16 -6.97
CA LEU A 212 -3.01 8.43 -6.38
C LEU A 212 -1.96 7.74 -7.24
N ASN A 213 -0.97 8.51 -7.70
CA ASN A 213 0.24 7.97 -8.32
C ASN A 213 1.42 8.50 -7.53
N SER A 214 2.19 7.59 -6.93
CA SER A 214 3.33 7.93 -6.10
C SER A 214 4.60 7.27 -6.61
N GLU A 215 5.66 8.07 -6.67
CA GLU A 215 7.03 7.64 -6.84
C GLU A 215 7.72 7.62 -5.48
N ILE A 216 8.43 6.54 -5.20
CA ILE A 216 9.13 6.30 -3.94
C ILE A 216 10.62 6.29 -4.24
N SER A 217 11.38 7.11 -3.51
CA SER A 217 12.85 7.10 -3.52
C SER A 217 13.37 7.26 -2.11
N ASP A 218 14.30 6.42 -1.72
CA ASP A 218 14.95 6.43 -0.40
C ASP A 218 13.95 6.41 0.77
N GLY A 219 12.87 5.64 0.61
CA GLY A 219 11.80 5.55 1.59
C GLY A 219 10.90 6.79 1.69
N ILE A 220 11.00 7.74 0.76
CA ILE A 220 10.13 8.90 0.69
C ILE A 220 9.20 8.74 -0.51
N SER A 221 7.91 8.53 -0.22
CA SER A 221 6.82 8.54 -1.18
C SER A 221 6.50 9.98 -1.55
N ARG A 222 6.45 10.29 -2.84
CA ARG A 222 6.01 11.60 -3.36
C ARG A 222 4.93 11.38 -4.39
N HIS A 223 3.95 12.26 -4.43
CA HIS A 223 2.94 12.26 -5.49
C HIS A 223 2.69 13.68 -5.96
N ILE A 224 2.24 13.75 -7.20
CA ILE A 224 1.79 14.96 -7.85
C ILE A 224 0.40 14.66 -8.40
N ASP A 225 -0.51 15.62 -8.26
CA ASP A 225 -1.87 15.57 -8.78
C ASP A 225 -2.65 14.32 -8.35
N THR A 226 -2.65 14.02 -7.05
CA THR A 226 -3.67 13.15 -6.46
C THR A 226 -5.02 13.83 -6.61
N GLU A 227 -6.03 13.12 -7.10
CA GLU A 227 -7.35 13.69 -7.32
C GLU A 227 -8.41 12.92 -6.53
N LEU A 228 -9.36 13.65 -5.96
CA LEU A 228 -10.63 13.09 -5.48
C LEU A 228 -11.75 13.91 -6.10
N PHE A 229 -12.72 13.20 -6.66
CA PHE A 229 -13.90 13.84 -7.19
C PHE A 229 -15.18 13.28 -6.59
N SER A 230 -16.04 14.19 -6.14
CA SER A 230 -17.40 13.92 -5.66
C SER A 230 -18.40 14.82 -6.40
N ASP A 231 -19.68 14.68 -6.05
CA ASP A 231 -20.76 15.53 -6.59
C ASP A 231 -20.58 17.01 -6.20
N SER A 232 -20.01 17.26 -5.03
CA SER A 232 -19.89 18.59 -4.44
C SER A 232 -18.48 19.18 -4.51
N LEU A 233 -17.46 18.32 -4.64
CA LEU A 233 -16.06 18.70 -4.52
C LEU A 233 -15.19 18.12 -5.61
N TYR A 234 -14.18 18.88 -5.96
CA TYR A 234 -12.99 18.40 -6.63
C TYR A 234 -11.77 18.77 -5.77
N VAL A 235 -11.01 17.76 -5.36
CA VAL A 235 -9.83 17.92 -4.51
C VAL A 235 -8.60 17.51 -5.30
N THR A 236 -7.57 18.37 -5.29
CA THR A 236 -6.24 17.99 -5.76
C THR A 236 -5.24 18.05 -4.62
N SER A 237 -4.22 17.18 -4.65
CA SER A 237 -3.17 17.13 -3.63
C SER A 237 -1.81 16.84 -4.25
N ASN A 238 -0.80 17.48 -3.69
CA ASN A 238 0.61 17.24 -3.97
C ASN A 238 1.35 17.15 -2.65
N GLY A 239 2.27 16.19 -2.53
CA GLY A 239 2.92 16.02 -1.24
C GLY A 239 3.95 14.92 -1.19
N TYR A 240 4.37 14.65 0.04
CA TYR A 240 5.26 13.56 0.35
C TYR A 240 4.92 12.93 1.69
N THR A 241 5.29 11.66 1.83
CA THR A 241 5.31 10.93 3.10
C THR A 241 6.65 10.22 3.23
N ASN A 242 7.36 10.46 4.33
CA ASN A 242 8.51 9.68 4.74
C ASN A 242 8.02 8.38 5.40
N LEU A 243 8.27 7.24 4.77
CA LEU A 243 7.75 5.94 5.20
C LEU A 243 8.43 5.40 6.46
N ASP A 244 9.63 5.91 6.81
CA ASP A 244 10.34 5.55 8.04
C ASP A 244 9.79 6.35 9.23
N THR A 245 9.74 7.68 9.11
CA THR A 245 9.30 8.56 10.20
C THR A 245 7.78 8.73 10.28
N GLN A 246 7.05 8.33 9.23
CA GLN A 246 5.61 8.60 9.04
C GLN A 246 5.28 10.09 8.97
N GLU A 247 6.28 10.96 8.79
CA GLU A 247 6.05 12.38 8.57
C GLU A 247 5.53 12.64 7.17
N LEU A 248 4.52 13.49 7.06
CA LEU A 248 3.93 13.90 5.80
C LEU A 248 3.86 15.43 5.67
N SER A 249 3.82 15.88 4.43
CA SER A 249 3.42 17.24 4.07
C SER A 249 2.61 17.18 2.79
N GLU A 250 1.37 17.65 2.84
CA GLU A 250 0.44 17.72 1.73
C GLU A 250 -0.02 19.15 1.50
N ASP A 251 0.08 19.61 0.26
CA ASP A 251 -0.60 20.79 -0.21
C ASP A 251 -1.88 20.34 -0.92
N VAL A 252 -3.03 20.69 -0.35
CA VAL A 252 -4.36 20.26 -0.80
C VAL A 252 -5.13 21.46 -1.32
N LEU A 253 -5.86 21.31 -2.42
CA LEU A 253 -6.72 22.34 -2.98
C LEU A 253 -8.12 21.79 -3.16
N ILE A 254 -9.08 22.33 -2.43
CA ILE A 254 -10.50 21.94 -2.50
C ILE A 254 -11.24 22.96 -3.37
N ARG A 255 -11.94 22.46 -4.39
CA ARG A 255 -12.79 23.24 -5.31
C ARG A 255 -14.24 22.80 -5.15
N ASN A 256 -15.16 23.76 -5.23
CA ASN A 256 -16.59 23.47 -5.29
C ASN A 256 -16.96 23.03 -6.71
N ALA A 257 -17.43 21.80 -6.87
CA ALA A 257 -17.81 21.25 -8.18
C ALA A 257 -19.11 21.86 -8.73
N VAL A 258 -20.03 22.24 -7.85
CA VAL A 258 -21.34 22.84 -8.20
C VAL A 258 -21.22 24.32 -8.56
N HIS A 259 -20.28 25.02 -7.93
CA HIS A 259 -20.00 26.44 -8.13
C HIS A 259 -18.51 26.68 -8.40
N PRO A 260 -17.99 26.31 -9.60
CA PRO A 260 -16.56 26.37 -9.91
C PRO A 260 -15.95 27.78 -9.90
N LYS A 261 -16.79 28.82 -9.93
CA LYS A 261 -16.37 30.22 -9.81
C LYS A 261 -15.99 30.62 -8.38
N ASN A 262 -16.41 29.84 -7.37
CA ASN A 262 -16.03 30.10 -5.99
C ASN A 262 -14.53 29.90 -5.82
N LYS A 263 -13.91 30.74 -4.98
CA LYS A 263 -12.48 30.63 -4.70
C LYS A 263 -12.18 29.24 -4.11
N PRO A 264 -11.12 28.56 -4.59
CA PRO A 264 -10.72 27.29 -4.00
C PRO A 264 -10.18 27.50 -2.59
N ILE A 265 -10.22 26.45 -1.78
CA ILE A 265 -9.68 26.44 -0.42
C ILE A 265 -8.34 25.69 -0.44
N PRO A 266 -7.22 26.41 -0.30
CA PRO A 266 -5.92 25.77 -0.16
C PRO A 266 -5.69 25.40 1.30
N LEU A 267 -5.40 24.13 1.53
CA LEU A 267 -5.04 23.58 2.83
C LEU A 267 -3.61 23.06 2.77
N LYS A 268 -2.96 23.07 3.92
CA LYS A 268 -1.69 22.42 4.16
C LYS A 268 -1.85 21.44 5.31
N ILE A 269 -1.50 20.18 5.05
CA ILE A 269 -1.50 19.10 6.04
C ILE A 269 -0.04 18.76 6.35
N THR A 270 0.36 18.77 7.61
CA THR A 270 1.71 18.40 8.04
C THR A 270 1.68 17.58 9.31
N GLY A 271 2.82 17.02 9.73
CA GLY A 271 2.93 16.22 10.94
C GLY A 271 3.07 14.75 10.60
N THR A 272 2.63 13.86 11.49
CA THR A 272 2.71 12.41 11.25
C THR A 272 1.37 11.87 10.73
N VAL A 273 1.40 10.75 10.00
CA VAL A 273 0.19 10.10 9.44
C VAL A 273 -0.86 9.82 10.53
N ASP A 274 -0.45 9.47 11.75
CA ASP A 274 -1.35 9.21 12.88
C ASP A 274 -1.88 10.48 13.56
N LYS A 275 -1.17 11.61 13.41
CA LYS A 275 -1.51 12.90 14.05
C LYS A 275 -1.25 14.08 13.10
N PRO A 276 -2.00 14.19 12.00
CA PRO A 276 -1.84 15.30 11.07
C PRO A 276 -2.36 16.61 11.68
N SER A 277 -1.69 17.71 11.36
CA SER A 277 -2.14 19.09 11.57
C SER A 277 -2.65 19.64 10.25
N ILE A 278 -3.86 20.19 10.25
CA ILE A 278 -4.51 20.75 9.05
C ILE A 278 -4.62 22.25 9.23
N THR A 279 -4.09 23.01 8.28
CA THR A 279 -4.08 24.48 8.29
C THR A 279 -4.48 25.04 6.93
N VAL A 280 -4.96 26.29 6.89
CA VAL A 280 -5.19 27.00 5.63
C VAL A 280 -3.85 27.54 5.11
N ASP A 281 -3.57 27.35 3.82
CA ASP A 281 -2.35 27.89 3.19
C ASP A 281 -2.55 29.35 2.78
N TYR A 282 -2.28 30.25 3.73
CA TYR A 282 -2.37 31.70 3.54
C TYR A 282 -1.36 32.24 2.51
N GLY A 283 -0.24 31.56 2.30
CA GLY A 283 0.77 31.97 1.32
C GLY A 283 0.22 31.85 -0.10
N ARG A 284 -0.47 30.75 -0.40
CA ARG A 284 -1.16 30.54 -1.67
C ARG A 284 -2.38 31.46 -1.86
N LEU A 285 -3.06 31.85 -0.78
CA LEU A 285 -4.18 32.80 -0.84
C LEU A 285 -3.76 34.24 -1.12
N THR A 286 -2.56 34.64 -0.68
CA THR A 286 -2.09 36.04 -0.71
C THR A 286 -0.92 36.28 -1.66
N GLY A 287 -0.55 35.27 -2.45
CA GLY A 287 0.51 35.35 -3.46
C GLY A 287 0.20 36.39 -4.53
N GLY A 288 1.16 37.27 -4.83
CA GLY A 288 1.01 38.37 -5.79
C GLY A 288 0.60 39.72 -5.18
N ILE A 289 0.35 39.76 -3.87
CA ILE A 289 -0.12 40.96 -3.16
C ILE A 289 1.03 41.52 -2.34
N ASN A 290 1.40 42.79 -2.56
CA ASN A 290 2.57 43.39 -1.90
C ASN A 290 2.19 44.24 -0.68
N SER A 291 0.94 44.68 -0.58
CA SER A 291 0.45 45.50 0.52
C SER A 291 0.12 44.66 1.74
N ARG A 292 0.75 44.96 2.88
CA ARG A 292 0.45 44.32 4.17
C ARG A 292 -1.02 44.46 4.56
N LYS A 293 -1.61 45.63 4.30
CA LYS A 293 -3.03 45.92 4.59
C LYS A 293 -3.98 45.11 3.70
N GLU A 294 -3.57 44.86 2.46
CA GLU A 294 -4.36 44.08 1.51
C GLU A 294 -4.24 42.57 1.75
N LYS A 295 -3.05 42.07 2.13
CA LYS A 295 -2.88 40.70 2.63
C LYS A 295 -3.72 40.46 3.88
N GLN A 296 -3.73 41.43 4.80
CA GLN A 296 -4.47 41.33 6.05
C GLN A 296 -5.98 41.40 5.80
N LYS A 297 -6.41 42.24 4.86
CA LYS A 297 -7.80 42.28 4.39
C LYS A 297 -8.21 41.00 3.67
N ILE A 298 -7.38 40.42 2.80
CA ILE A 298 -7.70 39.14 2.14
C ILE A 298 -7.63 37.98 3.10
N LEU A 299 -6.76 38.04 4.10
CA LEU A 299 -6.74 37.08 5.19
C LEU A 299 -8.04 37.18 5.99
N GLU A 300 -8.41 38.38 6.43
CA GLU A 300 -9.68 38.63 7.13
C GLU A 300 -10.86 38.24 6.26
N ASP A 301 -10.91 38.63 4.99
CA ASP A 301 -11.96 38.33 4.03
C ASP A 301 -11.97 36.83 3.68
N THR A 302 -10.83 36.13 3.61
CA THR A 302 -10.80 34.69 3.34
C THR A 302 -11.16 33.92 4.59
N LEU A 303 -10.73 34.35 5.78
CA LEU A 303 -11.16 33.78 7.04
C LEU A 303 -12.65 34.04 7.26
N LEU A 304 -13.15 35.23 6.92
CA LEU A 304 -14.56 35.60 6.97
C LEU A 304 -15.37 34.89 5.89
N GLU A 305 -14.87 34.75 4.66
CA GLU A 305 -15.49 34.01 3.56
C GLU A 305 -15.49 32.52 3.88
N GLN A 306 -14.40 31.96 4.41
CA GLN A 306 -14.38 30.61 4.94
C GLN A 306 -15.39 30.50 6.07
N TRP A 307 -15.40 31.43 7.02
CA TRP A 307 -16.35 31.42 8.13
C TRP A 307 -17.81 31.66 7.69
N GLN A 308 -18.05 32.36 6.57
CA GLN A 308 -19.36 32.59 5.94
C GLN A 308 -19.80 31.42 5.06
N TRP A 309 -18.87 30.78 4.35
CA TRP A 309 -19.06 29.47 3.71
C TRP A 309 -19.39 28.42 4.77
N LEU A 310 -18.83 28.63 5.96
CA LEU A 310 -19.04 27.82 7.15
C LEU A 310 -20.21 28.27 8.03
N LYS A 311 -20.94 29.32 7.65
CA LYS A 311 -22.14 29.77 8.34
C LYS A 311 -23.38 29.55 7.46
N PRO A 312 -24.49 29.06 8.03
CA PRO A 312 -25.76 29.14 7.34
C PRO A 312 -26.14 30.61 7.12
N LYS A 313 -26.69 30.94 5.96
CA LYS A 313 -27.47 32.19 5.82
C LYS A 313 -28.74 32.02 6.66
N GLU A 314 -28.96 32.92 7.61
CA GLU A 314 -30.21 32.96 8.36
C GLU A 314 -31.40 33.15 7.40
N PRO A 315 -32.54 32.44 7.63
CA PRO A 315 -33.73 32.53 6.80
C PRO A 315 -34.41 33.91 6.86
#